data_AF-A0A9P1D7Z4-F1
#
_entry.id   AF-A0A9P1D7Z4-F1
#
_cell.length_a   1.000
_cell.length_b   1.000
_cell.length_c   1.000
_cell.angle_alpha   90.00
_cell.angle_beta   90.00
_cell.angle_gamma   90.00
#
_symmetry.space_group_name_H-M   'P 1'
#
loop_
_entity.id
_entity.type
_entity.pdbx_description
1 polymer ?
#
loop_
_entity_poly.entity_id
_entity_poly.type
_entity_poly.pdbx_seq_one_letter_code
_entity_poly.pdbx_strand_id
1 'polypeptide(L)'
;MPEYIKCFLGIMGLEVDTYDHLDSRKLVPYQCVMRRSDWEMAKPRFLEVFRLAKTAYRRCNGGTVAPGIQEAEAARKIPDVELGQEDVRHRTGRADPWVIRKTFLDVHEGPENGGRPERRPRTTKF
;
A
#
# COMPACT_ATOMS: atom_id res chain seq x y z
N MET A 1 6.00 -7.44 -1.03
CA MET A 1 5.05 -6.32 -1.25
C MET A 1 3.59 -6.56 -0.83
N PRO A 2 3.13 -7.73 -0.35
CA PRO A 2 1.82 -7.80 0.34
C PRO A 2 1.84 -7.06 1.68
N GLU A 3 3.02 -6.71 2.21
CA GLU A 3 3.21 -6.05 3.49
C GLU A 3 2.53 -4.69 3.55
N TYR A 4 2.50 -3.90 2.46
CA TYR A 4 1.77 -2.62 2.47
C TYR A 4 0.27 -2.84 2.72
N ILE A 5 -0.36 -3.76 1.97
CA ILE A 5 -1.78 -4.06 2.11
C ILE A 5 -2.05 -4.70 3.46
N LYS A 6 -1.18 -5.62 3.91
CA LYS A 6 -1.25 -6.24 5.23
C LYS A 6 -1.17 -5.22 6.36
N CYS A 7 -0.19 -4.31 6.34
CA CYS A 7 -0.07 -3.23 7.32
C CYS A 7 -1.26 -2.28 7.27
N PHE A 8 -1.71 -1.91 6.07
CA PHE A 8 -2.86 -1.01 5.90
C PHE A 8 -4.15 -1.63 6.47
N LEU A 9 -4.38 -2.92 6.23
CA LEU A 9 -5.48 -3.68 6.81
C LEU A 9 -5.33 -3.82 8.33
N GLY A 10 -4.11 -4.07 8.81
CA GLY A 10 -3.79 -4.14 10.24
C GLY A 10 -4.08 -2.83 10.99
N ILE A 11 -3.78 -1.66 10.40
CA ILE A 11 -4.12 -0.34 10.99
C ILE A 11 -5.64 -0.18 11.17
N MET A 12 -6.44 -0.83 10.33
CA MET A 12 -7.90 -0.83 10.44
C MET A 12 -8.43 -1.90 11.40
N GLY A 13 -7.55 -2.68 12.04
CA GLY A 13 -7.90 -3.82 12.89
C GLY A 13 -8.45 -5.01 12.10
N LEU A 14 -8.11 -5.13 10.82
CA LEU A 14 -8.53 -6.23 9.96
C LEU A 14 -7.37 -7.21 9.80
N GLU A 15 -7.53 -8.41 10.35
CA GLU A 15 -6.62 -9.53 10.14
C GLU A 15 -7.05 -10.30 8.88
N VAL A 16 -6.39 -10.02 7.76
CA VAL A 16 -6.65 -10.66 6.48
C VAL A 16 -5.35 -11.24 5.93
N ASP A 17 -5.41 -12.48 5.50
CA ASP A 17 -4.29 -13.14 4.85
C ASP A 17 -4.07 -12.56 3.44
N THR A 18 -2.84 -12.18 3.18
CA THR A 18 -2.38 -11.67 1.89
C THR A 18 -1.25 -12.53 1.38
N TYR A 19 -1.30 -12.84 0.09
CA TYR A 19 -0.36 -13.72 -0.58
C TYR A 19 0.27 -13.00 -1.77
N ASP A 20 1.54 -13.26 -2.03
CA ASP A 20 2.30 -12.78 -3.19
C ASP A 20 2.50 -13.86 -4.26
N HIS A 21 1.92 -15.04 -4.06
CA HIS A 21 1.93 -16.16 -5.00
C HIS A 21 0.50 -16.59 -5.34
N LEU A 22 0.29 -16.99 -6.60
CA LEU A 22 -0.96 -17.59 -7.09
C LEU A 22 -0.63 -18.75 -8.03
N ASP A 23 -1.11 -19.95 -7.69
CA ASP A 23 -0.80 -21.21 -8.39
C ASP A 23 0.72 -21.45 -8.49
N SER A 24 1.42 -21.33 -7.36
CA SER A 24 2.89 -21.46 -7.25
C SER A 24 3.71 -20.45 -8.05
N ARG A 25 3.07 -19.45 -8.67
CA ARG A 25 3.74 -18.40 -9.44
C ARG A 25 3.73 -17.09 -8.69
N LYS A 26 4.89 -16.43 -8.67
CA LYS A 26 5.06 -15.14 -8.01
C LYS A 26 4.34 -14.03 -8.79
N LEU A 27 3.62 -13.20 -8.06
CA LEU A 27 2.93 -12.04 -8.62
C LEU A 27 3.91 -10.90 -8.87
N VAL A 28 3.58 -10.03 -9.83
CA VAL A 28 4.35 -8.80 -10.03
C VAL A 28 4.28 -7.90 -8.78
N PRO A 29 5.27 -7.03 -8.55
CA PRO A 29 5.22 -6.06 -7.45
C PRO A 29 3.93 -5.24 -7.47
N TYR A 30 3.46 -4.82 -6.28
CA TYR A 30 2.21 -4.08 -6.06
C TYR A 30 0.92 -4.86 -6.38
N GLN A 31 1.01 -6.18 -6.58
CA GLN A 31 -0.14 -7.08 -6.57
C GLN A 31 -0.08 -7.99 -5.35
N CYS A 32 -1.24 -8.29 -4.79
CA CYS A 32 -1.43 -9.31 -3.77
C CYS A 32 -2.74 -10.04 -4.04
N VAL A 33 -2.84 -11.27 -3.55
CA VAL A 33 -4.06 -12.06 -3.56
C VAL A 33 -4.54 -12.23 -2.13
N MET A 34 -5.85 -12.27 -1.97
CA MET A 34 -6.55 -12.57 -0.73
C MET A 34 -7.79 -13.39 -1.05
N ARG A 35 -8.38 -14.04 -0.05
CA ARG A 35 -9.64 -14.76 -0.27
C ARG A 35 -10.74 -13.76 -0.60
N ARG A 36 -11.64 -14.17 -1.49
CA ARG A 36 -12.76 -13.31 -1.92
C ARG A 36 -13.65 -12.93 -0.74
N SER A 37 -13.92 -13.86 0.18
CA SER A 37 -14.70 -13.60 1.40
C SER A 37 -14.10 -12.47 2.23
N ASP A 38 -12.78 -12.52 2.41
CA ASP A 38 -12.06 -11.59 3.28
C ASP A 38 -12.00 -10.22 2.63
N TRP A 39 -11.83 -10.19 1.29
CA TRP A 39 -11.90 -8.95 0.54
C TRP A 39 -13.27 -8.30 0.59
N GLU A 40 -14.36 -9.03 0.34
CA GLU A 40 -15.72 -8.47 0.38
C GLU A 40 -16.06 -7.89 1.75
N MET A 41 -15.58 -8.54 2.82
CA MET A 41 -15.70 -8.03 4.19
C MET A 41 -14.87 -6.76 4.42
N ALA A 42 -13.61 -6.73 3.98
CA ALA A 42 -12.68 -5.63 4.22
C ALA A 42 -12.93 -4.40 3.31
N LYS A 43 -13.42 -4.62 2.09
CA LYS A 43 -13.51 -3.64 1.00
C LYS A 43 -14.23 -2.34 1.37
N PRO A 44 -15.41 -2.34 2.03
CA PRO A 44 -16.10 -1.09 2.36
C PRO A 44 -15.25 -0.16 3.24
N ARG A 45 -14.69 -0.72 4.33
CA ARG A 45 -13.84 0.01 5.27
C ARG A 45 -12.50 0.39 4.66
N PHE A 46 -11.90 -0.53 3.89
CA PHE A 46 -10.68 -0.27 3.16
C PHE A 46 -10.83 0.95 2.23
N LEU A 47 -11.88 1.01 1.42
CA LEU A 47 -12.08 2.08 0.44
C LEU A 47 -12.32 3.43 1.11
N GLU A 48 -13.01 3.46 2.25
CA GLU A 48 -13.21 4.67 3.05
C GLU A 48 -11.87 5.25 3.51
N VAL A 49 -11.05 4.44 4.21
CA VAL A 49 -9.75 4.86 4.74
C VAL A 49 -8.77 5.16 3.60
N PHE A 50 -8.79 4.38 2.52
CA PHE A 50 -7.90 4.58 1.38
C PHE A 50 -8.17 5.91 0.66
N ARG A 51 -9.44 6.38 0.60
CA ARG A 51 -9.75 7.71 0.05
C ARG A 51 -9.15 8.83 0.90
N LEU A 52 -9.15 8.68 2.23
CA LEU A 52 -8.49 9.62 3.14
C LEU A 52 -6.97 9.60 2.91
N ALA A 53 -6.37 8.41 2.85
CA ALA A 53 -4.95 8.24 2.57
C ALA A 53 -4.54 8.85 1.22
N LYS A 54 -5.33 8.66 0.16
CA LYS A 54 -5.11 9.31 -1.15
C LYS A 54 -5.19 10.83 -1.08
N THR A 55 -6.08 11.36 -0.24
CA THR A 55 -6.23 12.81 -0.08
C THR A 55 -5.04 13.40 0.69
N ALA A 56 -4.62 12.73 1.76
CA ALA A 56 -3.39 13.07 2.48
C ALA A 56 -2.17 12.99 1.55
N TYR A 57 -2.02 11.91 0.78
CA TYR A 57 -0.92 11.73 -0.17
C TYR A 57 -0.82 12.89 -1.17
N ARG A 58 -1.93 13.29 -1.77
CA ARG A 58 -1.98 14.42 -2.73
C ARG A 58 -1.55 15.72 -2.08
N ARG A 59 -2.04 15.99 -0.87
CA ARG A 59 -1.67 17.18 -0.10
C ARG A 59 -0.18 17.20 0.26
N CYS A 60 0.37 16.07 0.73
CA CYS A 60 1.77 15.99 1.17
C CYS A 60 2.76 16.04 0.00
N ASN A 61 2.38 15.53 -1.18
CA ASN A 61 3.27 15.47 -2.35
C ASN A 61 2.99 16.57 -3.38
N GLY A 62 2.13 17.55 -3.06
CA GLY A 62 1.85 18.71 -3.92
C GLY A 62 1.26 18.37 -5.29
N GLY A 63 0.61 17.22 -5.42
CA GLY A 63 0.23 16.64 -6.71
C GLY A 63 -1.25 16.28 -6.82
N THR A 64 -1.75 16.21 -8.06
CA THR A 64 -3.09 15.70 -8.40
C THR A 64 -3.12 14.17 -8.53
N VAL A 65 -1.94 13.55 -8.68
CA VAL A 65 -1.76 12.11 -8.86
C VAL A 65 -1.56 11.42 -7.51
N ALA A 66 -2.25 10.31 -7.32
CA ALA A 66 -2.07 9.42 -6.18
C ALA A 66 -2.16 7.97 -6.62
N PRO A 67 -1.55 7.04 -5.87
CA PRO A 67 -1.70 5.61 -6.12
C PRO A 67 -3.18 5.20 -6.26
N GLY A 68 -3.42 4.33 -7.23
CA GLY A 68 -4.71 3.66 -7.42
C GLY A 68 -4.70 2.29 -6.76
N ILE A 69 -5.89 1.79 -6.43
CA ILE A 69 -6.11 0.38 -6.15
C ILE A 69 -7.20 -0.10 -7.09
N GLN A 70 -7.03 -1.30 -7.62
CA GLN A 70 -7.98 -1.92 -8.52
C GLN A 70 -8.05 -3.41 -8.22
N GLU A 71 -9.26 -3.96 -8.25
CA GLU A 71 -9.47 -5.40 -8.32
C GLU A 71 -9.08 -5.87 -9.71
N ALA A 72 -8.04 -6.71 -9.79
CA ALA A 72 -7.60 -7.25 -11.05
C ALA A 72 -8.53 -8.38 -11.49
N GLU A 73 -9.00 -8.34 -12.75
CA GLU A 73 -9.74 -9.44 -13.36
C GLU A 73 -8.85 -10.69 -13.56
N ALA A 74 -7.55 -10.46 -13.81
CA ALA A 74 -6.55 -11.51 -13.92
C ALA A 74 -5.23 -11.11 -13.24
N ALA A 75 -4.60 -12.06 -12.54
CA ALA A 75 -3.32 -11.85 -11.87
C ALA A 75 -2.16 -11.79 -12.87
N ARG A 76 -1.28 -10.79 -12.73
CA ARG A 76 -0.05 -10.71 -13.51
C ARG A 76 1.05 -11.44 -12.77
N LYS A 77 1.67 -12.40 -13.45
CA LYS A 77 2.69 -13.28 -12.91
C LYS A 77 4.04 -12.86 -13.47
N ILE A 78 5.09 -12.89 -12.65
CA ILE A 78 6.46 -12.77 -13.15
C ILE A 78 6.71 -14.04 -13.97
N PRO A 79 7.21 -13.95 -15.22
CA PRO A 79 7.56 -15.14 -15.98
C PRO A 79 8.54 -15.99 -15.17
N ASP A 80 8.38 -17.31 -15.22
CA ASP A 80 9.44 -18.23 -14.80
C ASP A 80 10.59 -18.06 -15.81
N VAL A 81 11.38 -16.99 -15.65
CA VAL A 81 12.74 -17.01 -16.15
C VAL A 81 13.38 -18.13 -15.34
N GLU A 82 13.78 -19.21 -16.02
CA GLU A 82 14.53 -20.29 -15.40
C GLU A 82 15.56 -19.62 -14.48
N LEU A 83 15.37 -19.79 -13.17
CA LEU A 83 16.33 -19.38 -12.16
C LEU A 83 17.54 -20.30 -12.36
N GLY A 84 18.32 -20.03 -13.40
CA GLY A 84 19.75 -20.24 -13.33
C GLY A 84 20.15 -19.61 -12.00
N GLN A 85 20.78 -20.42 -11.15
CA GLN A 85 21.46 -19.96 -9.95
C GLN A 85 22.53 -18.95 -10.37
N GLU A 86 22.12 -17.74 -10.72
CA GLU A 86 23.02 -16.61 -10.77
C GLU A 86 23.17 -16.20 -9.31
N ASP A 87 24.19 -16.83 -8.71
CA ASP A 87 25.00 -16.23 -7.66
C ASP A 87 24.86 -14.72 -7.71
N VAL A 88 24.36 -14.14 -6.62
CA VAL A 88 24.30 -12.70 -6.38
C VAL A 88 25.74 -12.18 -6.23
N ARG A 89 26.50 -12.22 -7.32
CA ARG A 89 27.68 -11.42 -7.53
C ARG A 89 27.17 -10.12 -8.12
N HIS A 90 27.16 -9.10 -7.28
CA HIS A 90 27.00 -7.69 -7.64
C HIS A 90 27.65 -7.37 -8.99
N ARG A 91 26.89 -7.48 -10.08
CA ARG A 91 27.28 -6.90 -11.36
C ARG A 91 26.83 -5.45 -11.34
N THR A 92 27.78 -4.58 -11.07
CA THR A 92 27.73 -3.15 -11.34
C THR A 92 27.59 -2.94 -12.86
N GLY A 93 26.36 -3.02 -13.36
CA GLY A 93 26.04 -2.86 -14.77
C GLY A 93 24.78 -2.01 -14.91
N ARG A 94 24.99 -0.69 -14.96
CA ARG A 94 24.04 0.37 -15.31
C ARG A 94 22.59 0.11 -14.86
N ALA A 95 22.35 0.33 -13.56
CA ALA A 95 21.02 0.43 -13.00
C ALA A 95 20.25 1.57 -13.71
N ASP A 96 19.16 1.26 -14.39
CA ASP A 96 18.13 2.27 -14.63
C ASP A 96 17.76 2.90 -13.28
N PRO A 97 17.64 4.23 -13.20
CA PRO A 97 17.37 4.88 -11.93
C PRO A 97 15.90 4.65 -11.58
N TRP A 98 15.61 3.56 -10.87
CA TRP A 98 14.33 3.36 -10.21
C TRP A 98 14.25 4.32 -9.03
N VAL A 99 13.73 5.51 -9.33
CA VAL A 99 13.58 6.58 -8.36
C VAL A 99 12.28 6.36 -7.57
N ILE A 100 12.38 5.57 -6.50
CA ILE A 100 11.32 5.40 -5.50
C ILE A 100 11.38 6.62 -4.56
N ARG A 101 10.46 7.59 -4.71
CA ARG A 101 10.56 8.88 -3.98
C ARG A 101 9.89 8.95 -2.62
N LYS A 102 8.97 8.06 -2.27
CA LYS A 102 8.40 7.86 -0.90
C LYS A 102 7.13 7.02 -0.99
N THR A 103 7.19 5.80 -0.49
CA THR A 103 6.03 4.99 -0.08
C THR A 103 6.31 4.52 1.32
N PHE A 104 6.00 5.36 2.32
CA PHE A 104 6.10 4.96 3.72
C PHE A 104 4.74 5.10 4.38
N LEU A 105 4.35 4.04 5.11
CA LEU A 105 3.42 4.10 6.21
C LEU A 105 4.27 4.40 7.45
N ASP A 106 4.20 5.63 7.96
CA ASP A 106 4.71 5.92 9.31
C ASP A 106 3.68 5.39 10.31
N VAL A 107 3.98 4.23 10.90
CA VAL A 107 3.21 3.68 12.02
C VAL A 107 3.80 4.28 13.29
N HIS A 108 3.16 5.30 13.84
CA HIS A 108 3.47 5.77 15.19
C HIS A 108 2.94 4.74 16.18
N GLU A 109 3.82 3.88 16.69
CA GLU A 109 3.58 3.19 17.97
C GLU A 109 3.57 4.26 19.06
N GLY A 110 2.37 4.59 19.56
CA GLY A 110 2.21 5.53 20.67
C GLY A 110 2.73 4.94 21.99
N PRO A 111 2.99 5.82 22.97
CA PRO A 111 2.14 5.72 24.15
C PRO A 111 1.34 6.99 24.40
N GLU A 112 0.17 6.74 24.95
CA GLU A 112 -0.91 7.64 25.32
C GLU A 112 -0.43 8.84 26.14
N ASN A 113 -0.81 10.06 25.76
CA ASN A 113 -1.06 11.14 26.72
C ASN A 113 -1.86 12.30 26.10
N GLY A 114 -2.90 12.70 26.84
CA GLY A 114 -3.94 13.60 26.40
C GLY A 114 -3.49 15.03 26.11
N GLY A 115 -4.03 15.60 25.03
CA GLY A 115 -3.94 17.01 24.69
C GLY A 115 -5.05 17.40 23.72
N ARG A 116 -6.14 17.94 24.25
CA ARG A 116 -7.36 18.38 23.53
C ARG A 116 -7.01 19.40 22.43
N PRO A 117 -7.43 19.25 21.16
CA PRO A 117 -7.28 20.32 20.19
C PRO A 117 -8.34 21.41 20.40
N GLU A 118 -7.85 22.60 20.69
CA GLU A 118 -8.57 23.85 20.92
C GLU A 118 -9.36 24.29 19.67
N ARG A 119 -10.66 24.58 19.85
CA ARG A 119 -11.56 25.08 18.79
C ARG A 119 -11.19 26.52 18.43
N ARG A 120 -10.87 26.80 17.17
CA ARG A 120 -10.83 28.19 16.64
C ARG A 120 -12.14 28.57 15.93
N PRO A 121 -12.64 29.80 16.11
CA PRO A 121 -13.94 30.22 15.60
C PRO A 121 -13.94 30.56 14.11
N ARG A 122 -15.12 30.35 13.50
CA ARG A 122 -15.51 30.71 12.13
C ARG A 122 -15.55 32.24 11.98
N THR A 123 -14.88 32.79 10.97
CA THR A 123 -15.11 34.17 10.53
C THR A 123 -15.89 34.16 9.21
N THR A 124 -17.12 34.66 9.27
CA THR A 124 -17.94 35.06 8.12
C THR A 124 -17.46 36.45 7.67
N LYS A 125 -17.31 36.67 6.36
CA LYS A 125 -17.26 38.03 5.80
C LYS A 125 -18.43 38.20 4.82
N PHE A 126 -19.03 39.37 4.94
CA PHE A 126 -20.24 39.87 4.28
C PHE A 126 -20.14 39.89 2.76
#